data_AF-A0A914AKI3-F1
#
_entry.id   AF-A0A914AKI3-F1
#
_cell.length_a   1.000
_cell.length_b   1.000
_cell.length_c   1.000
_cell.angle_alpha   90.00
_cell.angle_beta   90.00
_cell.angle_gamma   90.00
#
_symmetry.space_group_name_H-M   'P 1'
#
loop_
_entity.id
_entity.type
_entity.pdbx_description
1 polymer ?
#
loop_
_entity_poly.entity_id
_entity_poly.type
_entity_poly.pdbx_seq_one_letter_code
_entity_poly.pdbx_strand_id
1 'polypeptide(L)'
;MGNVQNRFTSVDKVLLKCEPGDLIEILHPHSSFNHWAVYVGEGTVIHVRQPWIRRESLQSAAGLGRENYCAKLVRINNYKHIRVLKQAPQSAQKIVESAKEQLGMEWYNMQFYGCEMFAVRCRFGVKVDIWKEFYKSTEIERPSDTAVALSNPLVTYGHQQHEF
;
A
#
# COMPACT_ATOMS: atom_id res chain seq x y z
N MET A 1 -27.15 -5.70 1.72
CA MET A 1 -27.03 -4.22 1.83
C MET A 1 -25.57 -3.84 1.68
N GLY A 2 -25.16 -3.41 0.48
CA GLY A 2 -23.78 -3.04 0.20
C GLY A 2 -23.39 -1.76 0.95
N ASN A 3 -22.28 -1.82 1.67
CA ASN A 3 -21.81 -0.75 2.56
C ASN A 3 -21.55 0.54 1.75
N VAL A 4 -22.47 1.50 1.79
CA VAL A 4 -22.43 2.77 1.03
C VAL A 4 -21.21 3.63 1.41
N GLN A 5 -20.50 3.30 2.49
CA GLN A 5 -19.36 4.06 3.02
C GLN A 5 -18.01 3.85 2.30
N ASN A 6 -17.87 2.86 1.39
CA ASN A 6 -16.57 2.56 0.76
C ASN A 6 -16.42 3.06 -0.70
N ARG A 7 -16.98 4.25 -0.99
CA ARG A 7 -16.83 4.91 -2.30
C ARG A 7 -15.62 5.84 -2.31
N PHE A 8 -14.97 5.94 -3.45
CA PHE A 8 -13.95 6.97 -3.70
C PHE A 8 -14.56 8.38 -3.54
N THR A 9 -13.86 9.26 -2.84
CA THR A 9 -14.30 10.63 -2.52
C THR A 9 -13.11 11.59 -2.42
N SER A 10 -13.35 12.88 -2.17
CA SER A 10 -12.27 13.86 -1.96
C SER A 10 -11.40 13.55 -0.74
N VAL A 11 -10.15 14.02 -0.78
CA VAL A 11 -9.19 13.92 0.34
C VAL A 11 -9.78 14.49 1.63
N ASP A 12 -10.38 15.68 1.59
CA ASP A 12 -10.93 16.33 2.79
C ASP A 12 -12.00 15.48 3.49
N LYS A 13 -12.88 14.83 2.70
CA LYS A 13 -13.92 13.96 3.26
C LYS A 13 -13.35 12.71 3.93
N VAL A 14 -12.22 12.21 3.43
CA VAL A 14 -11.51 11.07 4.00
C VAL A 14 -10.76 11.47 5.27
N LEU A 15 -10.10 12.63 5.28
CA LEU A 15 -9.37 13.13 6.45
C LEU A 15 -10.26 13.36 7.68
N LEU A 16 -11.55 13.67 7.49
CA LEU A 16 -12.52 13.77 8.59
C LEU A 16 -12.80 12.45 9.32
N LYS A 17 -12.36 11.31 8.75
CA LYS A 17 -12.72 9.96 9.23
C LYS A 17 -11.52 9.04 9.43
N CYS A 18 -10.34 9.41 8.92
CA CYS A 18 -9.15 8.57 8.99
C CYS A 18 -8.61 8.44 10.40
N GLU A 19 -8.25 7.22 10.75
CA GLU A 19 -7.51 6.90 11.96
C GLU A 19 -6.12 6.36 11.61
N PRO A 20 -5.06 6.68 12.38
CA PRO A 20 -3.73 6.14 12.14
C PRO A 20 -3.76 4.61 11.99
N GLY A 21 -3.10 4.08 10.96
CA GLY A 21 -3.12 2.66 10.60
C GLY A 21 -4.16 2.28 9.53
N ASP A 22 -5.03 3.20 9.12
CA ASP A 22 -5.90 3.01 7.97
C ASP A 22 -5.12 2.86 6.66
N LEU A 23 -5.60 1.97 5.78
CA LEU A 23 -5.12 1.89 4.41
C LEU A 23 -5.91 2.83 3.53
N ILE A 24 -5.20 3.70 2.82
CA ILE A 24 -5.78 4.64 1.87
C ILE A 24 -5.53 4.13 0.47
N GLU A 25 -6.61 3.89 -0.26
CA GLU A 25 -6.57 3.60 -1.68
C GLU A 25 -6.84 4.88 -2.45
N ILE A 26 -5.94 5.22 -3.35
CA ILE A 26 -5.94 6.42 -4.18
C ILE A 26 -6.24 5.98 -5.62
N LEU A 27 -7.37 6.45 -6.14
CA LEU A 27 -7.87 6.07 -7.46
C LEU A 27 -6.87 6.51 -8.55
N HIS A 28 -6.48 5.58 -9.40
CA HIS A 28 -5.70 5.89 -10.59
C HIS A 28 -6.59 5.72 -11.84
N PRO A 29 -7.30 6.78 -12.30
CA PRO A 29 -8.42 6.63 -13.24
C PRO A 29 -8.06 6.01 -14.60
N HIS A 30 -6.79 6.11 -15.02
CA HIS A 30 -6.30 5.54 -16.28
C HIS A 30 -5.43 4.28 -16.07
N SER A 31 -5.54 3.63 -14.91
CA SER A 31 -4.79 2.42 -14.59
C SER A 31 -5.70 1.41 -13.91
N SER A 32 -5.49 0.13 -14.20
CA SER A 32 -6.11 -0.96 -13.44
C SER A 32 -5.53 -1.11 -12.02
N PHE A 33 -4.56 -0.26 -11.66
CA PHE A 33 -3.82 -0.33 -10.41
C PHE A 33 -4.02 0.98 -9.63
N ASN A 34 -4.77 0.91 -8.53
CA ASN A 34 -4.87 2.02 -7.60
C ASN A 34 -3.58 2.14 -6.79
N HIS A 35 -3.27 3.37 -6.38
CA HIS A 35 -2.14 3.63 -5.51
C HIS A 35 -2.55 3.42 -4.04
N TRP A 36 -1.61 3.00 -3.19
CA TRP A 36 -1.90 2.69 -1.79
C TRP A 36 -0.94 3.39 -0.84
N ALA A 37 -1.46 3.70 0.34
CA ALA A 37 -0.71 4.34 1.41
C ALA A 37 -1.21 3.90 2.79
N VAL A 38 -0.37 4.07 3.80
CA VAL A 38 -0.73 3.92 5.21
C VAL A 38 -0.92 5.30 5.80
N TYR A 39 -2.09 5.60 6.36
CA TYR A 39 -2.31 6.84 7.10
C TYR A 39 -1.62 6.79 8.45
N VAL A 40 -0.84 7.83 8.78
CA VAL A 40 -0.02 7.88 9.99
C VAL A 40 -0.39 9.03 10.94
N GLY A 41 -1.47 9.76 10.64
CA GLY A 41 -1.98 10.88 11.44
C GLY A 41 -1.74 12.25 10.78
N GLU A 42 -2.46 13.26 11.27
CA GLU A 42 -2.26 14.68 10.91
C GLU A 42 -2.29 14.96 9.40
N GLY A 43 -3.17 14.29 8.65
CA GLY A 43 -3.25 14.48 7.20
C GLY A 43 -2.11 13.86 6.41
N THR A 44 -1.23 13.08 7.05
CA THR A 44 -0.04 12.50 6.42
C THR A 44 -0.15 11.00 6.20
N VAL A 45 0.52 10.54 5.16
CA VAL A 45 0.60 9.13 4.77
C VAL A 45 2.05 8.70 4.52
N ILE A 46 2.31 7.41 4.65
CA ILE A 46 3.52 6.76 4.17
C ILE A 46 3.17 5.86 3.00
N HIS A 47 3.92 5.95 1.91
CA HIS A 47 3.69 5.19 0.69
C HIS A 47 4.98 4.94 -0.09
N VAL A 48 4.95 3.94 -0.97
CA VAL A 48 6.01 3.70 -1.95
C VAL A 48 5.83 4.67 -3.11
N ARG A 49 6.73 5.64 -3.22
CA ARG A 49 6.82 6.56 -4.37
C ARG A 49 8.18 6.37 -5.02
N GLN A 50 8.18 5.65 -6.14
CA GLN A 50 9.40 5.13 -6.76
C GLN A 50 10.54 6.17 -6.82
N PRO A 51 11.77 5.78 -6.43
CA PRO A 51 12.16 4.46 -5.91
C PRO A 51 12.04 4.31 -4.38
N TRP A 52 11.47 5.27 -3.65
CA TRP A 52 11.61 5.36 -2.18
C TRP A 52 10.29 5.18 -1.43
N ILE A 53 10.36 4.72 -0.19
CA ILE A 53 9.27 4.89 0.78
C ILE A 53 9.34 6.30 1.35
N ARG A 54 8.25 7.06 1.19
CA ARG A 54 8.18 8.47 1.57
C ARG A 54 7.00 8.76 2.49
N ARG A 55 7.18 9.80 3.30
CA ARG A 55 6.09 10.47 4.03
C ARG A 55 5.67 11.71 3.25
N GLU A 56 4.39 11.82 2.93
CA GLU A 56 3.81 12.98 2.24
C GLU A 56 2.45 13.33 2.86
N SER A 57 1.94 14.54 2.60
CA SER A 57 0.53 14.82 2.86
C SER A 57 -0.35 13.97 1.95
N LEU A 58 -1.54 13.57 2.43
CA LEU A 58 -2.48 12.81 1.61
C LEU A 58 -2.87 13.60 0.35
N GLN A 59 -2.92 14.92 0.44
CA GLN A 59 -3.12 15.81 -0.71
C GLN A 59 -2.03 15.60 -1.76
N SER A 60 -0.75 15.68 -1.37
CA SER A 60 0.38 15.48 -2.27
C SER A 60 0.41 14.08 -2.88
N ALA A 61 0.11 13.06 -2.07
CA ALA A 61 0.04 11.67 -2.53
C ALA A 61 -1.11 11.44 -3.53
N ALA A 62 -2.22 12.17 -3.39
CA ALA A 62 -3.34 12.19 -4.33
C ALA A 62 -3.11 13.10 -5.55
N GLY A 63 -1.93 13.72 -5.67
CA GLY A 63 -1.58 14.60 -6.79
C GLY A 63 -2.15 16.02 -6.70
N LEU A 64 -2.78 16.41 -5.59
CA LEU A 64 -3.24 17.78 -5.36
C LEU A 64 -2.04 18.74 -5.25
N GLY A 65 -2.16 19.91 -5.88
CA GLY A 65 -1.13 20.96 -5.85
C GLY A 65 0.04 20.74 -6.82
N ARG A 66 -0.03 19.76 -7.72
CA ARG A 66 0.94 19.58 -8.81
C ARG A 66 0.38 20.11 -10.11
N GLU A 67 1.12 21.00 -10.75
CA GLU A 67 0.82 21.49 -12.09
C GLU A 67 0.71 20.27 -13.03
N ASN A 68 -0.40 20.19 -13.78
CA ASN A 68 -0.73 19.09 -14.71
C ASN A 68 -1.19 17.75 -14.11
N TYR A 69 -1.51 17.66 -12.81
CA TYR A 69 -2.14 16.46 -12.23
C TYR A 69 -3.60 16.69 -11.87
N CYS A 70 -4.50 15.80 -12.32
CA CYS A 70 -5.86 15.75 -11.83
C CYS A 70 -5.89 15.20 -10.40
N ALA A 71 -6.58 15.90 -9.50
CA ALA A 71 -6.83 15.46 -8.13
C ALA A 71 -7.46 14.06 -8.13
N LYS A 72 -6.78 13.10 -7.49
CA LYS A 72 -7.27 11.72 -7.40
C LYS A 72 -8.27 11.59 -6.25
N LEU A 73 -9.35 10.85 -6.49
CA LEU A 73 -10.26 10.44 -5.43
C LEU A 73 -9.61 9.37 -4.56
N VAL A 74 -9.96 9.33 -3.28
CA VAL A 74 -9.38 8.41 -2.28
C VAL A 74 -10.48 7.74 -1.47
N ARG A 75 -10.16 6.60 -0.83
CA ARG A 75 -11.03 5.91 0.13
C ARG A 75 -10.22 5.19 1.20
N ILE A 76 -10.82 4.98 2.36
CA ILE A 76 -10.30 4.09 3.40
C ILE A 76 -10.68 2.66 3.01
N ASN A 77 -9.70 1.79 2.76
CA ASN A 77 -9.94 0.41 2.32
C ASN A 77 -9.20 -0.63 3.18
N ASN A 78 -9.67 -0.75 4.41
CA ASN A 78 -9.12 -1.71 5.38
C ASN A 78 -9.51 -3.18 5.12
N TYR A 79 -10.55 -3.42 4.32
CA TYR A 79 -11.21 -4.73 4.24
C TYR A 79 -10.83 -5.55 3.02
N LYS A 80 -10.28 -4.93 1.96
CA LYS A 80 -9.94 -5.61 0.68
C LYS A 80 -9.16 -6.90 0.91
N HIS A 81 -8.18 -6.88 1.80
CA HIS A 81 -7.25 -7.97 2.00
C HIS A 81 -7.60 -8.94 3.14
N ILE A 82 -8.52 -8.56 4.04
CA ILE A 82 -8.87 -9.39 5.22
C ILE A 82 -9.42 -10.76 4.78
N ARG A 83 -10.31 -10.76 3.79
CA ARG A 83 -10.94 -12.02 3.30
C ARG A 83 -9.95 -12.95 2.63
N VAL A 84 -8.95 -12.39 1.94
CA VAL A 84 -7.96 -13.13 1.17
C VAL A 84 -6.86 -13.68 2.07
N LEU A 85 -6.35 -12.86 3.00
CA LEU A 85 -5.28 -13.25 3.92
C LEU A 85 -5.75 -14.17 5.05
N LYS A 86 -7.06 -14.17 5.36
CA LYS A 86 -7.65 -14.90 6.50
C LYS A 86 -6.92 -14.61 7.82
N GLN A 87 -6.36 -13.41 7.95
CA GLN A 87 -5.59 -12.97 9.11
C GLN A 87 -6.16 -11.65 9.65
N ALA A 88 -6.17 -11.50 10.97
CA ALA A 88 -6.46 -10.22 11.61
C ALA A 88 -5.32 -9.20 11.35
N PRO A 89 -5.66 -7.91 11.17
CA PRO A 89 -4.66 -6.85 11.09
C PRO A 89 -3.93 -6.69 12.43
N GLN A 90 -2.73 -6.10 12.39
CA GLN A 90 -2.02 -5.64 13.56
C GLN A 90 -2.76 -4.46 14.22
N SER A 91 -2.36 -4.07 15.43
CA SER A 91 -2.87 -2.85 16.07
C SER A 91 -2.48 -1.62 15.27
N ALA A 92 -3.32 -0.58 15.28
CA ALA A 92 -3.05 0.71 14.63
C ALA A 92 -1.63 1.23 14.88
N GLN A 93 -1.18 1.17 16.13
CA GLN A 93 0.18 1.54 16.54
C GLN A 93 1.25 0.74 15.78
N LYS A 94 1.16 -0.59 15.75
CA LYS A 94 2.13 -1.45 15.06
C LYS A 94 2.16 -1.21 13.55
N ILE A 95 1.00 -0.94 12.95
CA ILE A 95 0.90 -0.61 11.52
C ILE A 95 1.68 0.66 11.22
N VAL A 96 1.47 1.71 12.04
CA VAL A 96 2.14 3.00 11.89
C VAL A 96 3.64 2.89 12.17
N GLU A 97 4.04 2.15 13.21
CA GLU A 97 5.45 1.87 13.53
C GLU A 97 6.13 1.16 12.35
N SER A 98 5.53 0.07 11.84
CA SER A 98 6.06 -0.67 10.70
C SER A 98 6.23 0.19 9.45
N ALA A 99 5.29 1.10 9.19
CA ALA A 99 5.39 2.03 8.08
C ALA A 99 6.52 3.06 8.28
N LYS A 100 6.69 3.57 9.51
CA LYS A 100 7.75 4.53 9.87
C LYS A 100 9.14 3.92 9.82
N GLU A 101 9.31 2.68 10.26
CA GLU A 101 10.59 1.95 10.24
C GLU A 101 11.16 1.78 8.82
N GLN A 102 10.29 1.78 7.80
CA GLN A 102 10.70 1.59 6.41
C GLN A 102 10.93 2.91 5.65
N LEU A 103 10.80 4.07 6.30
CA LEU A 103 11.03 5.36 5.64
C LEU A 103 12.45 5.48 5.10
N GLY A 104 12.58 5.99 3.87
CA GLY A 104 13.87 6.16 3.21
C GLY A 104 14.49 4.87 2.68
N MET A 105 13.89 3.70 2.93
CA MET A 105 14.30 2.47 2.26
C MET A 105 13.98 2.57 0.77
N GLU A 106 14.92 2.10 -0.05
CA GLU A 106 14.67 1.87 -1.46
C GLU A 106 13.73 0.69 -1.63
N TRP A 107 12.78 0.85 -2.54
CA TRP A 107 11.88 -0.23 -2.94
C TRP A 107 12.27 -0.72 -4.34
N TYR A 108 13.32 -1.54 -4.38
CA TYR A 108 13.80 -2.21 -5.58
C TYR A 108 12.95 -3.46 -5.88
N ASN A 109 11.74 -3.30 -6.40
CA ASN A 109 11.18 -4.25 -7.39
C ASN A 109 9.88 -3.80 -8.07
N MET A 110 9.92 -3.95 -9.41
CA MET A 110 8.88 -4.21 -10.42
C MET A 110 7.54 -3.47 -10.36
N GLN A 111 7.51 -2.35 -11.09
CA GLN A 111 6.47 -1.72 -11.94
C GLN A 111 4.97 -1.73 -11.57
N PHE A 112 4.44 -2.60 -10.72
CA PHE A 112 3.01 -2.66 -10.42
C PHE A 112 2.78 -3.20 -8.99
N TYR A 113 1.77 -2.68 -8.29
CA TYR A 113 1.35 -3.09 -6.94
C TYR A 113 2.34 -2.93 -5.77
N GLY A 114 3.53 -2.34 -5.97
CA GLY A 114 4.50 -2.15 -4.89
C GLY A 114 3.96 -1.38 -3.68
N CYS A 115 3.14 -0.35 -3.93
CA CYS A 115 2.49 0.42 -2.86
C CYS A 115 1.38 -0.36 -2.13
N GLU A 116 0.60 -1.20 -2.83
CA GLU A 116 -0.42 -2.07 -2.21
C GLU A 116 0.25 -3.10 -1.31
N MET A 117 1.32 -3.73 -1.81
CA MET A 117 2.11 -4.69 -1.07
C MET A 117 2.68 -4.07 0.21
N PHE A 118 3.28 -2.88 0.11
CA PHE A 118 3.79 -2.15 1.27
C PHE A 118 2.70 -1.91 2.33
N ALA A 119 1.54 -1.39 1.91
CA ALA A 119 0.41 -1.12 2.80
C ALA A 119 -0.10 -2.39 3.49
N VAL A 120 -0.22 -3.49 2.73
CA VAL A 120 -0.66 -4.79 3.25
C VAL A 120 0.35 -5.37 4.25
N ARG A 121 1.67 -5.30 3.96
CA ARG A 121 2.70 -5.75 4.89
C ARG A 121 2.66 -4.99 6.21
N CYS A 122 2.50 -3.67 6.15
CA CYS A 122 2.36 -2.84 7.36
C CYS A 122 1.09 -3.22 8.13
N ARG A 123 -0.03 -3.49 7.44
CA ARG A 123 -1.30 -3.79 8.10
C ARG A 123 -1.34 -5.15 8.79
N PHE A 124 -0.79 -6.18 8.15
CA PHE A 124 -0.92 -7.56 8.61
C PHE A 124 0.37 -8.12 9.21
N GLY A 125 1.48 -7.37 9.20
CA GLY A 125 2.77 -7.87 9.69
C GLY A 125 3.28 -9.08 8.91
N VAL A 126 2.79 -9.28 7.68
CA VAL A 126 3.17 -10.40 6.82
C VAL A 126 4.60 -10.15 6.34
N LYS A 127 5.54 -10.80 7.03
CA LYS A 127 6.92 -10.96 6.56
C LYS A 127 6.91 -12.16 5.60
N VAL A 128 6.76 -11.94 4.30
CA VAL A 128 7.22 -12.96 3.35
C VAL A 128 8.76 -12.91 3.37
N ASP A 129 9.42 -14.04 3.14
CA ASP A 129 10.86 -14.11 2.86
C ASP A 129 11.01 -14.56 1.41
N ILE A 130 11.14 -13.61 0.48
CA ILE A 130 11.33 -13.97 -0.94
C ILE A 130 12.50 -14.87 -1.20
N TRP A 131 13.54 -14.76 -0.38
CA TRP A 131 14.74 -15.55 -0.58
C TRP A 131 14.42 -17.03 -0.43
N LYS A 132 13.69 -17.36 0.64
CA LYS A 132 13.24 -18.72 0.89
C LYS A 132 12.19 -19.21 -0.10
N GLU A 133 11.25 -18.37 -0.49
CA GLU A 133 10.08 -18.80 -1.27
C GLU A 133 10.30 -18.80 -2.79
N PHE A 134 11.18 -17.94 -3.32
CA PHE A 134 11.41 -17.82 -4.78
C PHE A 134 12.87 -18.04 -5.19
N TYR A 135 13.85 -17.59 -4.41
CA TYR A 135 15.25 -17.62 -4.85
C TYR A 135 16.01 -18.88 -4.45
N LYS A 136 15.46 -19.77 -3.61
CA LYS A 136 16.08 -21.10 -3.38
C LYS A 136 16.14 -21.98 -4.63
N SER A 137 15.36 -21.69 -5.67
CA SER A 137 15.39 -22.42 -6.94
C SER A 137 16.38 -21.82 -7.95
N THR A 138 16.97 -20.67 -7.66
CA THR A 138 17.93 -19.98 -8.53
C THR A 138 19.22 -19.78 -7.75
N GLU A 139 20.36 -20.27 -8.24
CA GLU A 139 21.69 -20.15 -7.60
C GLU A 139 22.23 -18.71 -7.60
N ILE A 140 21.44 -17.75 -7.14
CA ILE A 140 21.80 -16.34 -6.97
C ILE A 140 22.24 -16.17 -5.52
N GLU A 141 23.25 -15.34 -5.27
CA GLU A 141 23.73 -15.03 -3.92
C GLU A 141 22.93 -13.89 -3.29
N ARG A 142 22.67 -13.96 -1.98
CA ARG A 142 21.78 -13.02 -1.28
C ARG A 142 22.47 -11.65 -1.17
N PRO A 143 21.91 -10.58 -1.77
CA PRO A 143 22.51 -9.26 -1.62
C PRO A 143 22.44 -8.80 -0.16
N SER A 144 23.54 -8.23 0.34
CA SER A 144 23.71 -7.80 1.73
C SER A 144 22.70 -6.74 2.17
N ASP A 145 22.22 -5.92 1.23
CA ASP A 145 21.39 -4.74 1.51
C ASP A 145 19.95 -4.86 0.98
N THR A 146 19.55 -6.03 0.50
CA THR A 146 18.19 -6.19 -0.04
C THR A 146 17.14 -6.31 1.07
N ALA A 147 16.36 -5.24 1.24
CA ALA A 147 15.04 -5.31 1.82
C ALA A 147 14.20 -6.31 1.01
N VAL A 148 14.06 -7.52 1.56
CA VAL A 148 13.19 -8.63 1.16
C VAL A 148 12.04 -8.18 0.21
N ALA A 149 12.25 -8.36 -1.09
CA ALA A 149 11.42 -7.86 -2.20
C ALA A 149 10.32 -8.86 -2.66
N LEU A 150 9.15 -8.84 -2.00
CA LEU A 150 8.04 -9.81 -2.11
C LEU A 150 7.15 -9.67 -3.35
N SER A 151 7.16 -10.69 -4.21
CA SER A 151 5.96 -11.16 -4.90
C SER A 151 5.19 -12.10 -3.95
N ASN A 152 3.88 -11.90 -3.84
CA ASN A 152 2.98 -12.72 -3.01
C ASN A 152 1.96 -13.40 -3.95
N PRO A 153 1.71 -14.71 -3.82
CA PRO A 153 0.63 -15.41 -4.52
C PRO A 153 -0.76 -14.76 -4.38
N LEU A 154 -0.98 -13.98 -3.31
CA LEU A 154 -2.24 -13.28 -3.06
C LEU A 154 -2.40 -11.99 -3.87
N VAL A 155 -1.30 -11.37 -4.32
CA VAL A 155 -1.37 -10.27 -5.29
C VAL A 155 -1.66 -10.81 -6.68
N THR A 156 -1.07 -11.96 -7.06
CA THR A 156 -1.47 -12.69 -8.29
C THR A 156 -2.94 -13.13 -8.28
N TYR A 157 -3.56 -13.35 -7.12
CA TYR A 157 -5.01 -13.60 -7.03
C TYR A 157 -5.85 -12.34 -7.36
N GLY A 158 -5.34 -11.15 -7.04
CA GLY A 158 -5.93 -9.88 -7.45
C GLY A 158 -5.89 -9.65 -8.96
N HIS A 159 -4.91 -10.23 -9.68
CA HIS A 159 -4.88 -10.20 -11.15
C HIS A 159 -6.09 -10.94 -11.76
N GLN A 160 -6.62 -11.98 -11.10
CA GLN A 160 -7.72 -12.79 -11.65
C GLN A 160 -9.12 -12.16 -11.43
N GLN A 161 -9.26 -11.20 -10.51
CA GLN A 161 -10.59 -10.63 -10.18
C GLN A 161 -10.93 -9.35 -10.96
N HIS A 162 -10.00 -8.83 -11.77
CA HIS A 162 -10.16 -7.60 -12.53
C HIS A 162 -10.04 -7.80 -14.06
N GLU A 163 -9.92 -9.05 -14.52
CA GLU A 163 -10.05 -9.44 -15.92
C GLU A 163 -11.50 -9.87 -16.21
N PHE A 164 -12.39 -8.89 -16.39
CA PHE A 164 -13.67 -9.04 -17.11
C PHE A 164 -14.05 -7.72 -17.77
#